data_AF-A0A1J3IUW8-F1
#
_entry.id   AF-A0A1J3IUW8-F1
#
_cell.length_a   1.000
_cell.length_b   1.000
_cell.length_c   1.000
_cell.angle_alpha   90.00
_cell.angle_beta   90.00
_cell.angle_gamma   90.00
#
_symmetry.space_group_name_H-M   'P 1'
#
loop_
_entity.id
_entity.type
_entity.pdbx_description
1 polymer ?
#
loop_
_entity_poly.entity_id
_entity_poly.type
_entity_poly.pdbx_seq_one_letter_code
_entity_poly.pdbx_strand_id
1 'polypeptide(L)'
;GCTHILREVDKPGSKLHKKETCEAVTIIEAPPMVVVGVVGYIKTPRGLRSLNTVWAANLSEEVKRRFYKNFTKSKKKAFTKYAKKYTDGKKQIEAE
;
A
#
# COMPACT_ATOMS: atom_id res chain seq x y z
N GLY A 1 14.98 -3.90 -12.93
CA GLY A 1 16.14 -4.33 -13.76
C GLY A 1 17.37 -4.44 -12.87
N CYS A 2 18.50 -4.91 -13.40
CA CYS A 2 19.75 -4.98 -12.64
C CYS A 2 20.86 -4.23 -13.36
N THR A 3 21.70 -3.54 -12.59
CA THR A 3 22.90 -2.84 -13.08
C THR A 3 24.05 -3.05 -12.10
N HIS A 4 25.20 -2.41 -12.33
CA HIS A 4 26.30 -2.37 -11.38
C HIS A 4 26.57 -0.92 -10.98
N ILE A 5 27.08 -0.73 -9.76
CA ILE A 5 27.60 0.56 -9.28
C ILE A 5 29.07 0.42 -8.97
N LEU A 6 29.82 1.51 -9.14
CA LEU A 6 31.11 1.68 -8.53
C LEU A 6 30.90 2.39 -7.19
N ARG A 7 31.39 1.82 -6.08
CA ARG A 7 31.43 2.52 -4.79
C ARG A 7 32.75 2.32 -4.09
N GLU A 8 33.15 3.29 -3.29
CA GLU A 8 34.24 3.13 -2.34
C GLU A 8 33.78 2.29 -1.15
N VAL A 9 34.61 1.33 -0.75
CA VAL A 9 34.32 0.46 0.40
C VAL A 9 34.94 1.06 1.66
N ASP A 10 34.10 1.69 2.48
CA ASP A 10 34.48 2.09 3.84
C ASP A 10 34.22 0.95 4.85
N LYS A 11 35.13 -0.03 4.89
CA LYS A 11 35.09 -1.14 5.85
C LYS A 11 36.48 -1.45 6.44
N PRO A 12 36.87 -0.84 7.58
CA PRO A 12 38.14 -1.10 8.24
C PRO A 12 38.36 -2.60 8.53
N GLY A 13 39.57 -3.10 8.27
CA GLY A 13 39.91 -4.53 8.39
C GLY A 13 39.63 -5.37 7.14
N SER A 14 38.97 -4.81 6.12
CA SER A 14 38.85 -5.44 4.80
C SER A 14 40.07 -5.16 3.92
N LYS A 15 40.50 -6.14 3.11
CA LYS A 15 41.51 -5.94 2.04
C LYS A 15 41.09 -4.90 1.00
N LEU A 16 39.79 -4.64 0.92
CA LEU A 16 39.15 -3.71 0.00
C LEU A 16 38.85 -2.35 0.65
N HIS A 17 39.28 -2.12 1.90
CA HIS A 17 39.09 -0.82 2.56
C HIS A 17 39.74 0.31 1.74
N LYS A 18 39.01 1.41 1.54
CA LYS A 18 39.42 2.57 0.72
C LYS A 18 39.76 2.23 -0.73
N LYS A 19 39.12 1.20 -1.28
CA LYS A 19 39.20 0.84 -2.70
C LYS A 19 37.83 0.92 -3.33
N GLU A 20 37.82 1.23 -4.61
CA GLU A 20 36.63 1.18 -5.45
C GLU A 20 36.32 -0.26 -5.84
N THR A 21 35.05 -0.67 -5.68
CA THR A 21 34.57 -2.00 -6.08
C THR A 21 33.29 -1.88 -6.88
N CYS A 22 33.16 -2.72 -7.91
CA CYS A 22 31.92 -2.86 -8.66
C CYS A 22 30.98 -3.84 -7.95
N GLU A 23 29.78 -3.37 -7.57
CA GLU A 23 28.75 -4.19 -6.93
C GLU A 23 27.50 -4.25 -7.79
N ALA A 24 26.87 -5.42 -7.86
CA ALA A 24 25.59 -5.60 -8.55
C ALA A 24 24.45 -5.02 -7.73
N VAL A 25 23.58 -4.24 -8.36
CA VAL A 25 22.40 -3.63 -7.75
C VAL A 25 21.13 -3.96 -8.53
N THR A 26 20.02 -4.06 -7.82
CA THR A 26 18.69 -4.23 -8.40
C THR A 26 17.95 -2.90 -8.33
N ILE A 27 17.51 -2.41 -9.47
CA ILE A 27 16.67 -1.22 -9.59
C ILE A 27 15.22 -1.63 -9.36
N ILE A 28 14.63 -1.11 -8.28
CA ILE A 28 13.23 -1.28 -7.90
C ILE A 28 12.49 0.01 -8.24
N GLU A 29 11.51 -0.07 -9.14
CA GLU A 29 10.58 1.04 -9.34
C GLU A 29 9.59 1.07 -8.16
N ALA A 30 9.63 2.16 -7.40
CA ALA A 30 8.79 2.35 -6.23
C ALA A 30 7.90 3.60 -6.41
N PRO A 31 6.82 3.51 -7.19
CA PRO A 31 5.90 4.63 -7.34
C PRO A 31 5.24 4.96 -5.99
N PRO A 32 4.80 6.21 -5.78
CA PRO A 32 4.14 6.61 -4.54
C PRO A 32 2.91 5.75 -4.23
N MET A 33 2.84 5.19 -3.02
CA MET A 33 1.67 4.43 -2.56
C MET A 33 0.59 5.36 -2.02
N VAL A 34 -0.65 5.17 -2.48
CA VAL A 34 -1.81 5.93 -2.00
C VAL A 34 -2.53 5.14 -0.91
N VAL A 35 -2.66 5.74 0.28
CA VAL A 35 -3.39 5.13 1.42
C VAL A 35 -4.90 5.35 1.24
N VAL A 36 -5.67 4.27 1.37
CA VAL A 36 -7.12 4.25 1.06
C VAL A 36 -8.03 3.95 2.25
N GLY A 37 -7.46 3.57 3.38
CA GLY A 37 -8.22 3.17 4.57
C GLY A 37 -7.32 2.63 5.68
N VAL A 38 -7.95 2.32 6.82
CA VAL A 38 -7.31 1.80 8.03
C VAL A 38 -8.05 0.56 8.50
N VAL A 39 -7.33 -0.44 9.00
CA VAL A 39 -7.89 -1.66 9.59
C VAL A 39 -7.51 -1.71 11.08
N GLY A 40 -8.52 -1.74 11.95
CA GLY A 40 -8.31 -1.96 13.38
C GLY A 40 -8.20 -3.46 13.68
N TYR A 41 -7.24 -3.85 14.52
CA TYR A 41 -7.07 -5.22 14.98
C TYR A 41 -7.21 -5.29 16.50
N ILE A 42 -7.88 -6.34 16.98
CA ILE A 42 -7.98 -6.67 18.41
C ILE A 42 -7.21 -7.95 18.72
N LYS A 43 -6.60 -8.00 19.90
CA LYS A 43 -5.95 -9.22 20.40
C LYS A 43 -7.00 -10.13 21.02
N THR A 44 -7.15 -11.32 20.44
CA THR A 44 -8.00 -12.39 20.97
C THR A 44 -7.11 -13.52 21.50
N PRO A 45 -7.63 -14.44 22.34
CA PRO A 45 -6.86 -15.60 22.80
C PRO A 45 -6.33 -16.50 21.68
N ARG A 46 -6.94 -16.42 20.49
CA ARG A 46 -6.54 -17.17 19.29
C ARG A 46 -5.64 -16.38 18.33
N GLY A 47 -5.26 -15.15 18.69
CA GLY A 47 -4.45 -14.25 17.86
C GLY A 47 -5.14 -12.93 17.52
N LEU A 48 -4.57 -12.18 16.58
CA LEU A 48 -5.15 -10.91 16.12
C LEU A 48 -6.35 -11.17 15.22
N ARG A 49 -7.44 -10.43 15.45
CA ARG A 49 -8.64 -10.44 14.60
C ARG A 49 -8.93 -9.03 14.10
N SER A 50 -9.26 -8.89 12.83
CA SER A 50 -9.73 -7.61 12.29
C SER A 50 -11.07 -7.24 12.94
N LEU A 51 -11.12 -6.05 13.54
CA LEU A 51 -12.31 -5.50 14.15
C LEU A 51 -13.18 -4.87 13.06
N ASN A 52 -12.75 -3.72 12.53
CA ASN A 52 -13.43 -2.95 11.48
C ASN A 52 -12.41 -2.36 10.50
N THR A 53 -12.87 -2.05 9.28
CA THR A 53 -12.09 -1.38 8.25
C THR A 53 -12.78 -0.08 7.86
N VAL A 54 -12.08 1.04 8.05
CA VAL A 54 -12.54 2.38 7.66
C VAL A 54 -11.91 2.74 6.33
N TRP A 55 -12.71 3.19 5.37
CA TRP A 55 -12.25 3.57 4.03
C TRP A 55 -12.32 5.08 3.82
N ALA A 56 -11.48 5.61 2.93
CA ALA A 56 -11.57 6.98 2.48
C ALA A 56 -12.91 7.25 1.75
N ALA A 57 -13.41 8.48 1.86
CA ALA A 57 -14.67 8.89 1.25
C ALA A 57 -14.68 8.72 -0.28
N ASN A 58 -13.57 9.10 -0.92
CA ASN A 58 -13.39 9.06 -2.36
C ASN A 58 -12.25 8.11 -2.73
N LEU A 59 -12.58 7.05 -3.46
CA LEU A 59 -11.61 6.05 -3.93
C LEU A 59 -11.42 6.16 -5.45
N SER A 60 -10.16 6.12 -5.89
CA SER A 60 -9.79 6.13 -7.31
C SER A 60 -10.32 4.90 -8.04
N GLU A 61 -10.48 5.02 -9.36
CA GLU A 61 -10.96 3.91 -10.19
C GLU A 61 -9.95 2.75 -10.21
N GLU A 62 -8.64 3.05 -10.13
CA GLU A 62 -7.56 2.07 -10.07
C GLU A 62 -7.73 1.08 -8.91
N VAL A 63 -8.10 1.58 -7.73
CA VAL A 63 -8.39 0.75 -6.55
C VAL A 63 -9.68 -0.03 -6.77
N LYS A 64 -10.71 0.59 -7.36
CA LYS A 64 -11.99 -0.08 -7.68
C LYS A 64 -11.79 -1.24 -8.65
N ARG A 65 -10.81 -1.20 -9.56
CA ARG A 65 -10.49 -2.32 -10.47
C ARG A 65 -10.13 -3.59 -9.72
N ARG A 66 -9.55 -3.51 -8.52
CA ARG A 66 -9.20 -4.68 -7.71
C ARG A 66 -10.42 -5.50 -7.28
N PHE A 67 -11.61 -4.90 -7.21
CA PHE A 67 -12.85 -5.55 -6.76
C PHE A 67 -13.60 -6.26 -7.90
N TYR A 68 -13.11 -6.20 -9.13
CA TYR A 68 -13.76 -6.80 -10.30
C TYR A 68 -12.79 -7.69 -11.08
N LYS A 69 -13.18 -8.95 -11.31
CA LYS A 69 -12.46 -9.84 -12.23
C LYS A 69 -12.55 -9.34 -13.68
N ASN A 70 -13.73 -8.90 -14.10
CA ASN A 70 -13.95 -8.24 -15.39
C ASN A 70 -14.48 -6.83 -15.17
N PHE A 71 -13.57 -5.86 -15.21
CA PHE A 71 -13.90 -4.48 -14.87
C PHE A 71 -14.74 -3.78 -15.94
N THR A 72 -14.41 -3.97 -17.22
CA THR A 72 -15.06 -3.27 -18.34
C THR A 72 -16.49 -3.73 -18.56
N LYS A 73 -16.79 -5.01 -18.35
CA LYS A 73 -18.16 -5.55 -18.43
C LYS A 73 -18.99 -5.32 -17.16
N SER A 74 -18.41 -4.76 -16.11
CA SER A 74 -19.11 -4.52 -14.84
C SER A 74 -19.87 -3.19 -14.84
N LYS A 75 -20.88 -3.08 -13.98
CA LYS A 75 -21.60 -1.82 -13.71
C LYS A 75 -20.82 -0.85 -12.78
N LYS A 76 -19.59 -1.21 -12.38
CA LYS A 76 -18.69 -0.40 -11.53
C LYS A 76 -19.34 0.21 -10.28
N LYS A 77 -20.14 -0.57 -9.54
CA LYS A 77 -20.89 -0.12 -8.35
C LYS A 77 -20.13 -0.18 -7.02
N ALA A 78 -18.86 -0.58 -7.00
CA ALA A 78 -18.05 -0.66 -5.78
C ALA A 78 -17.96 0.71 -5.11
N PHE A 79 -18.15 0.73 -3.78
CA PHE A 79 -18.14 1.92 -2.92
C PHE A 79 -19.15 3.03 -3.25
N THR A 80 -20.08 2.82 -4.19
CA THR A 80 -21.08 3.85 -4.53
C THR A 80 -22.04 4.16 -3.37
N LYS A 81 -22.47 3.14 -2.61
CA LYS A 81 -23.28 3.34 -1.39
C LYS A 81 -22.46 3.93 -0.25
N TYR A 82 -21.18 3.54 -0.15
CA TYR A 82 -20.29 4.02 0.90
C TYR A 82 -20.00 5.52 0.74
N ALA A 83 -19.72 5.96 -0.49
CA ALA A 83 -19.54 7.38 -0.80
C ALA A 83 -20.80 8.20 -0.48
N LYS A 84 -22.00 7.67 -0.79
CA LYS A 84 -23.28 8.33 -0.44
C LYS A 84 -23.50 8.47 1.07
N LYS A 85 -23.10 7.47 1.87
CA LYS A 85 -23.17 7.60 3.34
C LYS A 85 -22.32 8.77 3.84
N TYR A 86 -21.17 8.99 3.22
CA TYR A 86 -20.26 10.11 3.54
C TYR A 86 -20.83 11.47 3.15
N THR A 87 -21.62 11.56 2.08
CA THR A 87 -22.27 12.81 1.66
C THR A 87 -23.54 13.10 2.47
N ASP A 88 -24.33 12.07 2.77
CA ASP A 88 -25.71 12.23 3.23
C ASP A 88 -25.86 12.12 4.76
N GLY A 89 -24.89 11.56 5.48
CA GLY A 89 -25.07 11.24 6.91
C GLY A 89 -23.78 11.16 7.73
N LYS A 90 -23.18 12.31 8.09
CA LYS A 90 -22.07 12.39 9.06
C LYS A 90 -22.34 11.62 10.36
N LYS A 91 -23.58 11.69 10.86
CA LYS A 91 -24.00 11.05 12.13
C LYS A 91 -23.95 9.52 12.11
N GLN A 92 -24.14 8.87 10.97
CA GLN A 92 -24.07 7.40 10.88
C GLN A 92 -22.63 6.89 10.85
N ILE A 93 -21.68 7.73 10.43
CA ILE A 93 -20.26 7.39 10.35
C ILE A 93 -19.56 7.62 11.69
N GLU A 94 -19.96 8.67 12.43
CA GLU A 94 -19.45 8.93 13.79
C GLU A 94 -19.90 7.89 14.82
N ALA A 95 -20.96 7.13 14.52
CA ALA A 95 -21.51 6.09 15.39
C ALA A 95 -20.94 4.69 15.14
N GLU A 96 -20.13 4.49 14.09
CA GLU A 96 -19.61 3.20 13.61
C GLU A 96 -18.11 3.01 13.95
#